data_AF-A0A965RTY4-F1
#
_entry.id   AF-A0A965RTY4-F1
#
_cell.length_a   1.000
_cell.length_b   1.000
_cell.length_c   1.000
_cell.angle_alpha   90.00
_cell.angle_beta   90.00
_cell.angle_gamma   90.00
#
_symmetry.space_group_name_H-M   'P 1'
#
loop_
_entity.id
_entity.type
_entity.pdbx_description
1 polymer ?
#
loop_
_entity_poly.entity_id
_entity_poly.type
_entity_poly.pdbx_seq_one_letter_code
_entity_poly.pdbx_strand_id
1 'polypeptide(L)'
;MLINSIINCKFEYKCDFDWDLLDETQDPKIRFCNQCKKEVKLCLSNNEIDRAWETGTCVAHPIYSQELIEKIKQYEAGLGPYPFKGIEMPLGLPKRRT
;
A
#
# COMPACT_ATOMS: atom_id res chain seq x y z
N MET A 1 35.89 11.99 -25.80
CA MET A 1 35.16 11.56 -24.58
C MET A 1 33.68 11.81 -24.82
N LEU A 2 32.88 10.76 -24.99
CA LEU A 2 31.43 10.90 -25.11
C LEU A 2 30.83 10.96 -23.71
N ILE A 3 30.25 12.11 -23.36
CA ILE A 3 29.47 12.28 -22.13
C ILE A 3 28.07 11.75 -22.43
N ASN A 4 27.78 10.52 -22.04
CA ASN A 4 26.42 9.98 -22.08
C ASN A 4 25.69 10.43 -20.81
N SER A 5 25.01 11.58 -20.85
CA SER A 5 24.17 12.03 -19.74
C SER A 5 22.71 11.69 -20.02
N ILE A 6 22.05 11.03 -19.07
CA ILE A 6 20.60 10.87 -19.08
C ILE A 6 20.00 12.14 -18.47
N ILE A 7 19.41 12.98 -19.32
CA ILE A 7 18.73 14.23 -18.93
C ILE A 7 17.22 13.95 -18.96
N ASN A 8 16.49 14.38 -17.93
CA ASN A 8 15.02 14.24 -17.80
C ASN A 8 14.44 12.82 -17.59
N CYS A 9 15.20 11.85 -17.06
CA CYS A 9 14.62 10.56 -16.70
C CYS A 9 13.87 10.65 -15.36
N LYS A 10 12.59 10.23 -15.35
CA LYS A 10 11.80 10.03 -14.13
C LYS A 10 11.92 8.57 -13.71
N PHE A 11 12.67 8.30 -12.64
CA PHE A 11 12.71 6.97 -12.03
C PHE A 11 11.52 6.82 -11.09
N GLU A 12 10.63 5.87 -11.36
CA GLU A 12 9.64 5.41 -10.39
C GLU A 12 10.33 4.39 -9.47
N TYR A 13 10.41 4.70 -8.18
CA TYR A 13 10.91 3.78 -7.17
C TYR A 13 9.81 2.77 -6.83
N LYS A 14 10.07 1.49 -7.09
CA LYS A 14 9.24 0.39 -6.57
C LYS A 14 9.84 -0.06 -5.24
N CYS A 15 9.03 -0.08 -4.20
CA CYS A 15 9.43 -0.74 -2.94
C CYS A 15 9.43 -2.25 -3.18
N ASP A 16 10.52 -2.93 -2.80
CA ASP A 16 10.67 -4.38 -2.98
C ASP A 16 10.02 -5.19 -1.85
N PHE A 17 9.52 -4.54 -0.80
CA PHE A 17 8.82 -5.20 0.29
C PHE A 17 7.35 -5.41 -0.02
N ASP A 18 6.82 -6.51 0.50
CA ASP A 18 5.39 -6.78 0.59
C ASP A 18 4.89 -6.42 1.99
N TRP A 19 3.58 -6.13 2.10
CA TRP A 19 2.92 -5.78 3.36
C TRP A 19 3.24 -6.73 4.52
N ASP A 20 3.23 -8.04 4.26
CA ASP A 20 3.45 -9.06 5.28
C ASP A 20 4.88 -9.08 5.82
N LEU A 21 5.85 -8.49 5.11
CA LEU A 21 7.24 -8.36 5.52
C LEU A 21 7.50 -7.10 6.37
N LEU A 22 6.51 -6.23 6.52
CA LEU A 22 6.59 -5.04 7.36
C LEU A 22 6.22 -5.35 8.80
N ASP A 23 6.79 -4.61 9.75
CA ASP A 23 6.52 -4.79 11.17
C ASP A 23 5.10 -4.38 11.52
N GLU A 24 4.43 -5.20 12.32
CA GLU A 24 3.08 -4.91 12.81
C GLU A 24 3.10 -3.74 13.80
N THR A 25 2.04 -2.94 13.78
CA THR A 25 1.80 -1.90 14.79
C THR A 25 0.53 -2.22 15.58
N GLN A 26 0.17 -1.32 16.51
CA GLN A 26 -1.10 -1.45 17.24
C GLN A 26 -2.33 -1.22 16.34
N ASP A 27 -2.17 -0.49 15.23
CA ASP A 27 -3.22 -0.33 14.24
C ASP A 27 -3.04 -1.39 13.14
N PRO A 28 -4.01 -2.30 12.93
CA PRO A 28 -3.89 -3.35 11.91
C PRO A 28 -3.93 -2.82 10.47
N LYS A 29 -4.22 -1.53 10.26
CA LYS A 29 -4.11 -0.82 8.98
C LYS A 29 -2.79 -0.05 8.83
N ILE A 30 -1.89 -0.12 9.81
CA ILE A 30 -0.57 0.53 9.75
C ILE A 30 0.51 -0.52 10.02
N ARG A 31 1.50 -0.57 9.13
CA ARG A 31 2.74 -1.32 9.36
C ARG A 31 3.94 -0.41 9.25
N PHE A 32 5.06 -0.82 9.84
CA PHE A 32 6.30 -0.05 9.81
C PHE A 32 7.33 -0.69 8.88
N CYS A 33 7.83 0.08 7.92
CA CYS A 33 8.91 -0.36 7.04
C CYS A 33 10.27 -0.05 7.66
N ASN A 34 10.98 -1.09 8.07
CA ASN A 34 12.30 -0.96 8.68
C ASN A 34 13.39 -0.46 7.73
N GLN A 35 13.24 -0.64 6.42
CA GLN A 35 14.20 -0.14 5.43
C GLN A 35 14.00 1.34 5.14
N CYS A 36 12.75 1.75 4.91
CA CYS A 36 12.42 3.15 4.61
C CYS A 36 12.30 4.03 5.87
N LYS A 37 12.20 3.41 7.06
CA LYS A 37 11.93 4.06 8.35
C LYS A 37 10.67 4.93 8.33
N LYS A 38 9.61 4.39 7.71
CA LYS A 38 8.33 5.06 7.51
C LYS A 38 7.19 4.11 7.82
N GLU A 39 6.08 4.68 8.29
CA GLU A 39 4.81 3.99 8.34
C GLU A 39 4.24 3.78 6.93
N VAL A 40 3.62 2.63 6.75
CA VAL A 40 2.92 2.22 5.54
C VAL A 40 1.47 2.01 5.92
N LYS A 41 0.59 2.74 5.24
CA LYS A 41 -0.85 2.70 5.50
C LYS A 41 -1.55 1.80 4.50
N LEU A 42 -2.34 0.86 5.00
CA LEU A 42 -3.28 0.09 4.19
C LEU A 42 -4.46 0.96 3.79
N CYS A 43 -4.59 1.23 2.49
CA CYS A 43 -5.69 2.00 1.90
C CYS A 43 -6.63 1.07 1.14
N LEU A 44 -7.92 1.18 1.45
CA LEU A 44 -9.01 0.34 0.93
C LEU A 44 -9.94 1.11 -0.03
N SER A 45 -9.67 2.39 -0.25
CA SER A 45 -10.41 3.24 -1.19
C SER A 45 -9.49 4.26 -1.86
N ASN A 46 -9.90 4.76 -3.03
CA ASN A 46 -9.18 5.84 -3.71
C ASN A 46 -9.05 7.09 -2.84
N ASN A 47 -10.06 7.42 -2.03
CA ASN A 47 -10.00 8.57 -1.13
C ASN A 47 -8.90 8.42 -0.08
N GLU A 48 -8.69 7.21 0.44
CA GLU A 48 -7.59 6.94 1.38
C GLU A 48 -6.23 7.01 0.68
N ILE A 49 -6.14 6.49 -0.54
CA ILE A 49 -4.92 6.57 -1.37
C ILE A 49 -4.58 8.03 -1.66
N ASP A 50 -5.57 8.85 -2.04
CA ASP A 50 -5.38 10.27 -2.36
C ASP A 50 -4.89 11.06 -1.15
N ARG A 51 -5.50 10.87 0.02
CA ARG A 51 -5.02 11.50 1.26
C ARG A 51 -3.61 11.05 1.63
N ALA A 52 -3.31 9.77 1.47
CA ALA A 52 -1.96 9.25 1.74
C ALA A 52 -0.94 9.85 0.77
N TRP A 53 -1.30 9.99 -0.51
CA TRP A 53 -0.46 10.62 -1.51
C TRP A 53 -0.21 12.09 -1.22
N GLU A 54 -1.25 12.88 -0.93
CA GLU A 54 -1.15 14.30 -0.59
C GLU A 54 -0.24 14.56 0.62
N THR A 55 -0.21 13.62 1.56
CA THR A 55 0.63 13.70 2.78
C THR A 55 2.00 13.05 2.63
N GLY A 56 2.31 12.44 1.48
CA GLY A 56 3.58 11.74 1.25
C GLY A 56 3.73 10.42 2.03
N THR A 57 2.62 9.84 2.47
CA THR A 57 2.56 8.57 3.21
C THR A 57 2.71 7.39 2.27
N CYS A 58 3.47 6.36 2.67
CA CYS A 58 3.58 5.12 1.90
C CYS A 58 2.27 4.33 1.95
N VAL A 59 1.81 3.84 0.80
CA VAL A 59 0.53 3.16 0.65
C VAL A 59 0.76 1.66 0.46
N ALA A 60 -0.05 0.84 1.10
CA ALA A 60 -0.34 -0.52 0.69
C ALA A 60 -1.78 -0.58 0.22
N HIS A 61 -2.09 -1.34 -0.82
CA HIS A 61 -3.46 -1.54 -1.26
C HIS A 61 -3.69 -3.01 -1.60
N PRO A 62 -4.87 -3.57 -1.29
CA PRO A 62 -5.18 -4.94 -1.70
C PRO A 62 -5.36 -5.05 -3.22
N ILE A 63 -5.10 -6.25 -3.75
CA ILE A 63 -5.61 -6.62 -5.07
C ILE A 63 -7.11 -6.94 -4.92
N TYR A 64 -7.97 -6.05 -5.41
CA TYR A 64 -9.41 -6.18 -5.26
C TYR A 64 -9.96 -7.38 -6.04
N SER A 65 -10.52 -8.36 -5.31
CA SER A 65 -11.43 -9.37 -5.84
C SER A 65 -12.83 -9.16 -5.25
N GLN A 66 -13.88 -9.67 -5.91
CA GLN A 66 -15.25 -9.55 -5.40
C GLN A 66 -15.39 -10.17 -4.01
N GLU A 67 -14.70 -11.30 -3.77
CA GLU A 67 -14.64 -11.97 -2.47
C GLU A 67 -14.00 -11.08 -1.40
N LEU A 68 -12.87 -10.44 -1.73
CA LEU A 68 -12.16 -9.58 -0.78
C LEU A 68 -12.97 -8.33 -0.42
N ILE A 69 -13.66 -7.73 -1.40
CA ILE A 69 -14.55 -6.59 -1.16
C ILE A 69 -15.62 -6.94 -0.11
N GLU A 70 -16.20 -8.14 -0.19
CA GLU A 70 -17.22 -8.58 0.77
C GLU A 70 -16.62 -8.79 2.18
N LYS A 71 -15.44 -9.41 2.27
CA LYS A 71 -14.73 -9.58 3.55
C LYS A 71 -14.36 -8.24 4.19
N ILE A 72 -13.95 -7.25 3.39
CA ILE A 72 -13.66 -5.89 3.86
C ILE A 72 -14.92 -5.26 4.46
N LYS A 73 -16.06 -5.31 3.77
CA LYS A 73 -17.33 -4.76 4.27
C LYS A 73 -17.74 -5.37 5.61
N GLN A 74 -17.60 -6.69 5.76
CA GLN A 74 -17.92 -7.38 7.00
C GLN A 74 -16.99 -6.96 8.15
N TYR A 75 -15.69 -6.82 7.86
CA TYR A 75 -14.72 -6.34 8.84
C TYR A 75 -14.99 -4.89 9.26
N GLU A 76 -15.27 -3.98 8.32
CA GLU A 76 -15.61 -2.59 8.61
C GLU A 76 -16.90 -2.44 9.41
N ALA A 77 -17.86 -3.37 9.24
CA ALA A 77 -19.06 -3.47 10.06
C ALA A 77 -18.82 -4.08 11.45
N GLY A 78 -17.60 -4.54 11.76
CA GLY A 78 -17.27 -5.23 13.01
C GLY A 78 -17.83 -6.65 13.11
N LEU A 79 -18.22 -7.24 11.98
CA LEU A 79 -18.92 -8.54 11.89
C LEU A 79 -18.02 -9.67 11.40
N GLY A 80 -16.81 -9.37 10.95
CA GLY A 80 -15.89 -10.33 10.33
C GLY A 80 -14.48 -10.29 10.91
N PRO A 81 -13.70 -11.37 10.74
CA PRO A 81 -12.29 -11.38 11.12
C PRO A 81 -11.47 -10.42 10.25
N TYR A 82 -10.24 -10.11 10.68
CA TYR A 82 -9.30 -9.32 9.89
C TYR A 82 -9.08 -9.98 8.50
N PRO A 83 -9.50 -9.34 7.40
CA PRO A 83 -9.67 -10.01 6.10
C PRO A 83 -8.39 -10.00 5.25
N PHE A 84 -7.33 -9.34 5.71
CA PHE A 84 -6.14 -9.08 4.92
C PHE A 84 -5.01 -10.10 5.14
N LYS A 85 -5.24 -11.13 5.96
CA LYS A 85 -4.25 -12.18 6.17
C LYS A 85 -4.06 -13.01 4.89
N GLY A 86 -2.83 -13.07 4.38
CA GLY A 86 -2.48 -13.84 3.18
C GLY A 86 -3.01 -13.25 1.87
N ILE A 87 -3.38 -11.96 1.89
CA ILE A 87 -3.76 -11.20 0.70
C ILE A 87 -2.54 -10.44 0.20
N GLU A 88 -2.24 -10.57 -1.09
CA GLU A 88 -1.18 -9.77 -1.70
C GLU A 88 -1.59 -8.29 -1.69
N MET A 89 -0.76 -7.49 -1.01
CA MET A 89 -0.94 -6.05 -0.84
C MET A 89 0.32 -5.34 -1.33
N PRO A 90 0.42 -5.07 -2.64
CA PRO A 90 1.56 -4.35 -3.19
C PRO A 90 1.68 -2.96 -2.55
N LEU A 91 2.93 -2.55 -2.36
CA LEU A 91 3.28 -1.22 -1.86
C LEU A 91 3.39 -0.21 -3.00
N GLY A 92 2.97 1.02 -2.72
CA GLY A 92 2.98 2.14 -3.64
C GLY A 92 1.60 2.56 -4.13
N LEU A 93 1.58 3.45 -5.11
CA LEU A 93 0.33 3.92 -5.72
C LEU A 93 -0.15 2.92 -6.77
N PRO A 94 -1.44 2.56 -6.80
CA PRO A 94 -1.97 1.67 -7.81
C PRO A 94 -1.93 2.34 -9.20
N LYS A 95 -1.55 1.56 -10.22
CA LYS A 95 -1.54 2.02 -11.62
C LYS A 95 -2.93 2.35 -12.17
N ARG A 96 -3.97 1.76 -11.59
CA ARG A 96 -5.39 2.00 -11.93
C ARG A 96 -6.15 2.25 -10.64
N ARG A 97 -6.88 3.35 -10.61
CA ARG A 97 -7.80 3.68 -9.52
C ARG A 97 -9.09 2.88 -9.73
N THR A 98 -9.66 2.36 -8.64
CA THR A 98 -10.84 1.48 -8.64
C THR A 98 -12.09 2.20 -8.20
#